data_AF-A0A8B8CTE6-F1
#
_entry.id   AF-A0A8B8CTE6-F1
#
_cell.length_a   1.000
_cell.length_b   1.000
_cell.length_c   1.000
_cell.angle_alpha   90.00
_cell.angle_beta   90.00
_cell.angle_gamma   90.00
#
_symmetry.space_group_name_H-M   'P 1'
#
loop_
_entity.id
_entity.type
_entity.pdbx_description
1 polymer ?
#
loop_
_entity_poly.entity_id
_entity_poly.type
_entity_poly.pdbx_seq_one_letter_code
_entity_poly.pdbx_strand_id
1 'polypeptide(L)'
;MTDALFLLVLSAGSALVVWGYPSYLPSLPVDYVPHVCRDMSGQYHFYNVSAIGHEFCDAPYFERNGFGMRFNLMQQNNQQWADICPEDTDSDGRTNGAEMGDPDCTWAPCSANNGNCVKLTAVSHPGIPEYTETVGTSDEYVAECSIMCLGFPMQ
;
A
#
# COMPACT_ATOMS: atom_id res chain seq x y z
N MET A 1 -24.03 -45.57 -14.79
CA MET A 1 -22.91 -45.23 -13.87
C MET A 1 -22.06 -44.17 -14.53
N THR A 2 -22.55 -42.94 -14.60
CA THR A 2 -21.84 -41.74 -15.08
C THR A 2 -22.64 -40.58 -14.50
N ASP A 3 -22.17 -39.96 -13.42
CA ASP A 3 -22.57 -38.60 -12.96
C ASP A 3 -22.14 -38.35 -11.50
N ALA A 4 -20.86 -38.54 -11.22
CA ALA A 4 -20.27 -38.07 -9.95
C ALA A 4 -18.87 -37.46 -10.14
N LEU A 5 -18.28 -37.59 -11.33
CA LEU A 5 -16.91 -37.13 -11.58
C LEU A 5 -16.81 -35.70 -12.13
N PHE A 6 -17.92 -35.11 -12.60
CA PHE A 6 -17.92 -33.76 -13.19
C PHE A 6 -18.20 -32.62 -12.20
N LEU A 7 -18.68 -32.92 -10.99
CA LEU A 7 -18.98 -31.89 -9.98
C LEU A 7 -17.84 -31.60 -9.00
N LEU A 8 -16.74 -32.36 -9.05
CA LEU A 8 -15.59 -32.18 -8.15
C LEU A 8 -14.49 -31.27 -8.71
N VAL A 9 -14.58 -30.85 -9.98
CA VAL A 9 -13.51 -30.05 -10.62
C VAL A 9 -13.78 -28.54 -10.56
N LEU A 10 -15.01 -28.11 -10.25
CA LEU A 10 -15.36 -26.67 -10.23
C LEU A 10 -15.24 -26.00 -8.84
N SER A 11 -15.09 -26.75 -7.74
CA SER A 11 -15.00 -26.16 -6.39
C SER A 11 -13.58 -25.84 -5.93
N ALA A 12 -12.54 -26.27 -6.64
CA ALA A 12 -11.14 -25.96 -6.30
C ALA A 12 -10.65 -24.62 -6.87
N GLY A 13 -11.41 -23.98 -7.78
CA GLY A 13 -10.98 -22.78 -8.50
C GLY A 13 -11.41 -21.44 -7.90
N SER A 14 -12.31 -21.42 -6.91
CA SER A 14 -12.96 -20.19 -6.44
C SER A 14 -12.45 -19.66 -5.09
N ALA A 15 -11.25 -20.07 -4.66
CA ALA A 15 -10.60 -19.53 -3.46
C ALA A 15 -9.34 -18.70 -3.80
N LEU A 16 -9.28 -18.09 -4.99
CA LEU A 16 -8.53 -16.85 -5.16
C LEU A 16 -9.31 -15.74 -4.46
N VAL A 17 -9.39 -15.83 -3.13
CA VAL A 17 -9.64 -14.64 -2.35
C VAL A 17 -8.53 -13.68 -2.75
N VAL A 18 -8.85 -12.41 -2.95
CA VAL A 18 -7.84 -11.36 -3.11
C VAL A 18 -7.16 -11.25 -1.75
N TRP A 19 -6.22 -12.15 -1.46
CA TRP A 19 -5.34 -11.99 -0.33
C TRP A 19 -4.44 -10.84 -0.75
N GLY A 20 -4.55 -9.70 -0.05
CA GLY A 20 -3.39 -8.83 0.05
C GLY A 20 -2.18 -9.66 0.46
N TYR A 21 -0.98 -9.13 0.30
CA TYR A 21 0.24 -9.84 0.72
C TYR A 21 0.72 -9.29 2.08
N PRO A 22 0.09 -9.63 3.23
CA PRO A 22 0.56 -9.19 4.55
C PRO A 22 2.00 -9.60 4.82
N SER A 23 2.50 -10.63 4.12
CA SER A 23 3.91 -11.05 4.17
C SER A 23 4.89 -9.94 3.79
N TYR A 24 4.47 -8.91 3.04
CA TYR A 24 5.32 -7.77 2.69
C TYR A 24 5.27 -6.63 3.71
N LEU A 25 4.29 -6.58 4.61
CA LEU A 25 4.22 -5.52 5.63
C LEU A 25 5.49 -5.43 6.49
N PRO A 26 6.16 -6.53 6.89
CA PRO A 26 7.43 -6.44 7.60
C PRO A 26 8.59 -5.87 6.78
N SER A 27 8.45 -5.77 5.45
CA SER A 27 9.47 -5.23 4.53
C SER A 27 9.31 -3.72 4.27
N LEU A 28 8.35 -3.06 4.93
CA LEU A 28 8.08 -1.63 4.82
C LEU A 28 8.43 -0.92 6.13
N PRO A 29 8.90 0.34 6.10
CA PRO A 29 9.21 1.09 7.30
C PRO A 29 7.99 1.51 8.11
N VAL A 30 6.80 1.59 7.52
CA VAL A 30 5.57 2.06 8.17
C VAL A 30 4.50 0.97 8.23
N ASP A 31 3.46 1.17 9.03
CA ASP A 31 2.27 0.28 9.08
C ASP A 31 1.14 0.75 8.17
N TYR A 32 1.01 2.06 8.00
CA TYR A 32 0.04 2.71 7.13
C TYR A 32 0.62 4.00 6.56
N VAL A 33 0.05 4.46 5.45
CA VAL A 33 0.31 5.78 4.88
C VAL A 33 -1.00 6.57 4.80
N PRO A 34 -0.94 7.91 4.94
CA PRO A 34 -2.08 8.76 4.63
C PRO A 34 -2.44 8.63 3.15
N HIS A 35 -3.73 8.64 2.82
CA HIS A 35 -4.21 8.62 1.44
C HIS A 35 -5.47 9.47 1.30
N VAL A 36 -5.66 10.08 0.13
CA VAL A 36 -6.80 10.96 -0.14
C VAL A 36 -7.57 10.48 -1.36
N CYS A 37 -8.88 10.27 -1.21
CA CYS A 37 -9.80 10.03 -2.33
C CYS A 37 -10.69 11.23 -2.60
N ARG A 38 -11.03 11.44 -3.86
CA ARG A 38 -12.12 12.31 -4.28
C ARG A 38 -13.31 11.44 -4.67
N ASP A 39 -14.49 11.68 -4.12
CA ASP A 39 -15.68 10.93 -4.50
C ASP A 39 -16.36 11.52 -5.75
N MET A 40 -17.42 10.84 -6.23
CA MET A 40 -18.20 11.28 -7.39
C MET A 40 -18.87 12.65 -7.21
N SER A 41 -19.01 13.15 -5.98
CA SER A 41 -19.54 14.49 -5.69
C SER A 41 -18.46 15.56 -5.68
N GLY A 42 -17.18 15.17 -5.79
CA GLY A 42 -16.03 16.05 -5.70
C GLY A 42 -15.56 16.32 -4.27
N GLN A 43 -16.11 15.61 -3.28
CA GLN A 43 -15.70 15.72 -1.89
C GLN A 43 -14.44 14.87 -1.63
N TYR A 44 -13.53 15.40 -0.82
CA TYR A 44 -12.33 14.71 -0.37
C TYR A 44 -12.58 13.84 0.87
N HIS A 45 -11.95 12.67 0.88
CA HIS A 45 -11.96 11.71 1.97
C HIS A 45 -10.53 11.27 2.29
N PHE A 46 -10.20 11.21 3.57
CA PHE A 46 -8.85 10.95 4.04
C PHE A 46 -8.80 9.62 4.81
N TYR A 47 -7.87 8.76 4.43
CA TYR A 47 -7.75 7.39 4.95
C TYR A 47 -6.33 7.09 5.40
N ASN A 48 -6.18 6.15 6.33
CA ASN A 48 -4.92 5.45 6.55
C ASN A 48 -4.98 4.08 5.86
N VAL A 49 -4.08 3.83 4.92
CA VAL A 49 -4.06 2.59 4.11
C VAL A 49 -2.79 1.79 4.38
N SER A 50 -2.95 0.47 4.58
CA SER A 50 -1.84 -0.48 4.72
C SER A 50 -1.47 -1.18 3.40
N ALA A 51 -2.37 -1.16 2.42
CA ALA A 51 -2.18 -1.73 1.09
C ALA A 51 -1.55 -0.72 0.11
N ILE A 52 -0.37 -0.22 0.43
CA ILE A 52 0.23 0.97 -0.22
C ILE A 52 0.77 0.73 -1.65
N GLY A 53 0.86 -0.53 -2.08
CA GLY A 53 1.40 -0.91 -3.39
C GLY A 53 0.35 -1.07 -4.50
N HIS A 54 -0.89 -0.71 -4.23
CA HIS A 54 -1.99 -0.80 -5.18
C HIS A 54 -2.62 0.56 -5.40
N GLU A 55 -3.20 0.72 -6.58
CA GLU A 55 -4.07 1.86 -6.87
C GLU A 55 -5.31 1.84 -5.96
N PHE A 56 -5.82 3.01 -5.59
CA PHE A 56 -6.93 3.18 -4.65
C PHE A 56 -7.95 4.21 -5.17
N CYS A 57 -9.11 4.32 -4.51
CA CYS A 57 -10.24 5.16 -4.90
C CYS A 57 -10.92 4.73 -6.22
N ASP A 58 -10.70 5.48 -7.30
CA ASP A 58 -11.38 5.35 -8.59
C ASP A 58 -10.62 4.45 -9.58
N ALA A 59 -9.41 4.06 -9.21
CA ALA A 59 -8.58 3.17 -10.02
C ALA A 59 -8.86 1.69 -9.69
N PRO A 60 -8.62 0.76 -10.63
CA PRO A 60 -8.89 -0.64 -10.37
C PRO A 60 -8.02 -1.14 -9.22
N TYR A 61 -8.65 -1.58 -8.11
CA TYR A 61 -7.99 -2.04 -6.87
C TYR A 61 -6.89 -3.10 -7.03
N PHE A 62 -6.78 -3.73 -8.20
CA PHE A 62 -5.79 -4.77 -8.50
C PHE A 62 -4.56 -4.25 -9.25
N GLU A 63 -4.60 -3.03 -9.79
CA GLU A 63 -3.44 -2.42 -10.43
C GLU A 63 -2.44 -1.94 -9.38
N ARG A 64 -1.15 -2.01 -9.70
CA ARG A 64 -0.07 -1.54 -8.84
C ARG A 64 0.26 -0.11 -9.22
N ASN A 65 0.37 0.76 -8.22
CA ASN A 65 0.93 2.10 -8.41
C ASN A 65 2.45 2.04 -8.64
N GLY A 66 3.08 3.19 -8.89
CA GLY A 66 4.51 3.31 -9.15
C GLY A 66 5.37 2.65 -8.06
N PHE A 67 5.06 2.92 -6.80
CA PHE A 67 5.71 2.29 -5.64
C PHE A 67 5.56 0.77 -5.65
N GLY A 68 4.33 0.27 -5.80
CA GLY A 68 4.02 -1.15 -5.79
C GLY A 68 4.70 -1.93 -6.90
N MET A 69 4.89 -1.31 -8.06
CA MET A 69 5.67 -1.86 -9.17
C MET A 69 7.16 -1.94 -8.83
N ARG A 70 7.74 -0.86 -8.29
CA ARG A 70 9.15 -0.83 -7.92
C ARG A 70 9.47 -1.76 -6.75
N PHE A 71 8.60 -1.81 -5.75
CA PHE A 71 8.68 -2.72 -4.61
C PHE A 71 8.59 -4.18 -5.06
N ASN A 72 7.74 -4.50 -6.05
CA ASN A 72 7.73 -5.85 -6.65
C ASN A 72 9.08 -6.22 -7.26
N LEU A 73 9.66 -5.30 -8.04
CA LEU A 73 10.98 -5.51 -8.66
C LEU A 73 12.07 -5.66 -7.59
N MET A 74 12.00 -4.88 -6.51
CA MET A 74 12.91 -5.00 -5.38
C MET A 74 12.86 -6.42 -4.79
N GLN A 75 11.66 -6.93 -4.52
CA GLN A 75 11.45 -8.29 -4.00
C GLN A 75 11.94 -9.36 -4.98
N GLN A 76 11.68 -9.21 -6.28
CA GLN A 76 12.12 -10.15 -7.31
C GLN A 76 13.65 -10.19 -7.48
N ASN A 77 14.31 -9.06 -7.26
CA ASN A 77 15.75 -8.91 -7.42
C ASN A 77 16.53 -9.12 -6.11
N ASN A 78 15.88 -9.53 -5.02
CA ASN A 78 16.46 -9.62 -3.67
C ASN A 78 17.16 -8.33 -3.21
N GLN A 79 16.62 -7.18 -3.64
CA GLN A 79 17.05 -5.86 -3.21
C GLN A 79 16.48 -5.54 -1.83
N GLN A 80 17.07 -4.55 -1.17
CA GLN A 80 16.69 -4.08 0.15
C GLN A 80 15.96 -2.74 0.07
N TRP A 81 15.32 -2.34 1.17
CA TRP A 81 14.68 -1.03 1.30
C TRP A 81 15.61 0.12 0.87
N ALA A 82 16.89 0.07 1.25
CA ALA A 82 17.90 1.06 0.88
C ALA A 82 18.07 1.25 -0.64
N ASP A 83 17.68 0.27 -1.46
CA ASP A 83 17.75 0.35 -2.92
C ASP A 83 16.56 1.11 -3.54
N ILE A 84 15.39 1.15 -2.88
CA ILE A 84 14.19 1.85 -3.38
C ILE A 84 13.89 3.13 -2.62
N CYS A 85 14.36 3.23 -1.38
CA CYS A 85 14.18 4.39 -0.52
C CYS A 85 14.56 5.74 -1.16
N PRO A 86 15.67 5.87 -1.91
CA PRO A 86 16.03 7.15 -2.52
C PRO A 86 15.29 7.44 -3.83
N GLU A 87 14.43 6.52 -4.30
CA GLU A 87 13.65 6.73 -5.52
C GLU A 87 12.41 7.57 -5.23
N ASP A 88 11.96 8.29 -6.25
CA ASP A 88 10.72 9.07 -6.28
C ASP A 88 9.76 8.35 -7.25
N THR A 89 8.98 7.41 -6.72
CA THR A 89 8.24 6.45 -7.56
C THR A 89 6.91 6.98 -8.10
N ASP A 90 6.44 8.10 -7.58
CA ASP A 90 5.27 8.84 -8.08
C ASP A 90 5.62 10.21 -8.69
N SER A 91 6.89 10.60 -8.68
CA SER A 91 7.42 11.77 -9.39
C SER A 91 6.87 13.11 -8.88
N ASP A 92 6.66 13.22 -7.57
CA ASP A 92 6.22 14.45 -6.91
C ASP A 92 7.36 15.30 -6.35
N GLY A 93 8.60 14.80 -6.46
CA GLY A 93 9.82 15.45 -5.99
C GLY A 93 10.23 15.04 -4.57
N ARG A 94 9.53 14.09 -3.94
CA ARG A 94 9.89 13.47 -2.66
C ARG A 94 10.37 12.05 -2.89
N THR A 95 11.27 11.58 -2.04
CA THR A 95 11.73 10.19 -2.10
C THR A 95 10.84 9.31 -1.24
N ASN A 96 10.70 8.04 -1.62
CA ASN A 96 10.00 7.02 -0.83
C ASN A 96 10.41 7.05 0.65
N GLY A 97 11.70 7.25 0.92
CA GLY A 97 12.24 7.46 2.26
C GLY A 97 11.66 8.67 2.97
N ALA A 98 11.73 9.85 2.36
CA ALA A 98 11.22 11.08 2.95
C ALA A 98 9.71 11.00 3.23
N GLU A 99 8.97 10.31 2.39
CA GLU A 99 7.52 10.12 2.51
C GLU A 99 7.15 9.08 3.56
N MET A 100 7.96 8.03 3.74
CA MET A 100 7.71 6.97 4.72
C MET A 100 8.46 7.18 6.05
N GLY A 101 8.97 8.39 6.29
CA GLY A 101 9.63 8.76 7.55
C GLY A 101 11.08 8.27 7.73
N ASP A 102 11.72 7.80 6.65
CA ASP A 102 13.13 7.38 6.59
C ASP A 102 13.93 8.19 5.55
N PRO A 103 14.11 9.51 5.72
CA PRO A 103 14.78 10.37 4.73
C PRO A 103 16.24 9.99 4.48
N ASP A 104 16.89 9.34 5.46
CA ASP A 104 18.29 8.93 5.37
C ASP A 104 18.47 7.48 4.89
N CYS A 105 17.39 6.77 4.55
CA CYS A 105 17.40 5.39 4.07
C CYS A 105 18.11 4.40 4.99
N THR A 106 17.90 4.55 6.29
CA THR A 106 18.58 3.76 7.34
C THR A 106 17.71 2.65 7.92
N TRP A 107 16.40 2.66 7.62
CA TRP A 107 15.50 1.65 8.11
C TRP A 107 15.82 0.29 7.51
N ALA A 108 15.66 -0.75 8.32
CA ALA A 108 15.82 -2.12 7.89
C ALA A 108 14.73 -2.99 8.52
N PRO A 109 14.23 -4.01 7.79
CA PRO A 109 13.26 -4.95 8.34
C PRO A 109 13.73 -5.59 9.65
N CYS A 110 12.78 -5.82 10.55
CA CYS A 110 13.00 -6.55 11.80
C CYS A 110 13.66 -7.90 11.50
N SER A 111 14.81 -8.15 12.12
CA SER A 111 15.52 -9.43 12.01
C SER A 111 16.16 -9.82 13.34
N ALA A 112 16.50 -11.10 13.47
CA ALA A 112 17.25 -11.61 14.61
C ALA A 112 18.61 -10.91 14.81
N ASN A 113 19.16 -10.28 13.75
CA ASN A 113 20.48 -9.69 13.76
C ASN A 113 20.49 -8.18 14.05
N ASN A 114 19.39 -7.45 13.77
CA ASN A 114 19.34 -5.99 13.99
C ASN A 114 18.44 -5.58 15.17
N GLY A 115 17.53 -6.42 15.65
CA GLY A 115 16.61 -6.13 16.76
C GLY A 115 15.71 -4.89 16.56
N ASN A 116 15.83 -4.21 15.41
CA ASN A 116 15.11 -3.00 15.09
C ASN A 116 13.79 -3.38 14.44
N CYS A 117 12.75 -3.45 15.26
CA CYS A 117 11.39 -3.77 14.83
C CYS A 117 10.50 -2.52 14.90
N VAL A 118 11.11 -1.34 14.96
CA VAL A 118 10.40 -0.07 15.05
C VAL A 118 9.88 0.31 13.67
N LYS A 119 8.57 0.54 13.64
CA LYS A 119 7.88 1.15 12.50
C LYS A 119 7.95 2.67 12.64
N LEU A 120 8.13 3.34 11.52
CA LEU A 120 8.16 4.79 11.39
C LEU A 120 6.75 5.31 11.14
N THR A 121 6.63 6.63 11.19
CA THR A 121 5.40 7.34 10.86
C THR A 121 5.51 7.84 9.43
N ALA A 122 4.54 7.46 8.59
CA ALA A 122 4.43 7.99 7.25
C ALA A 122 4.09 9.49 7.27
N VAL A 123 4.68 10.23 6.35
CA VAL A 123 4.44 11.64 6.09
C VAL A 123 3.44 11.78 4.94
N SER A 124 3.59 10.97 3.88
CA SER A 124 2.78 11.00 2.66
C SER A 124 2.69 9.61 2.01
N HIS A 125 2.09 9.51 0.83
CA HIS A 125 1.89 8.25 0.11
C HIS A 125 2.92 8.08 -1.01
N PRO A 126 3.84 7.09 -0.95
CA PRO A 126 4.99 6.98 -1.86
C PRO A 126 4.70 6.59 -3.32
N GLY A 127 3.43 6.55 -3.66
CA GLY A 127 2.92 6.01 -4.93
C GLY A 127 1.79 6.85 -5.50
N ILE A 128 1.52 8.01 -4.91
CA ILE A 128 0.44 8.92 -5.29
C ILE A 128 0.99 10.35 -5.16
N PRO A 129 1.16 11.07 -6.28
CA PRO A 129 1.79 12.38 -6.24
C PRO A 129 1.06 13.38 -5.34
N GLU A 130 1.77 14.06 -4.45
CA GLU A 130 1.22 15.17 -3.68
C GLU A 130 1.09 16.43 -4.57
N TYR A 131 -0.14 16.87 -4.81
CA TYR A 131 -0.43 18.19 -5.35
C TYR A 131 -1.09 19.05 -4.26
N THR A 132 -1.11 20.37 -4.43
CA THR A 132 -1.59 21.32 -3.41
C THR A 132 -3.01 21.07 -2.90
N GLU A 133 -3.78 20.20 -3.57
CA GLU A 133 -5.14 19.82 -3.17
C GLU A 133 -5.26 18.41 -2.53
N THR A 134 -4.17 17.63 -2.43
CA THR A 134 -4.16 16.28 -1.82
C THR A 134 -3.48 16.18 -0.47
N VAL A 135 -2.87 17.25 0.03
CA VAL A 135 -2.26 17.27 1.36
C VAL A 135 -3.34 17.57 2.41
N GLY A 136 -3.82 16.53 3.10
CA GLY A 136 -4.67 16.67 4.28
C GLY A 136 -3.88 17.13 5.49
N THR A 137 -4.53 17.83 6.41
CA THR A 137 -3.96 18.03 7.74
C THR A 137 -4.08 16.75 8.56
N SER A 138 -3.14 16.49 9.47
CA SER A 138 -3.11 15.25 10.28
C SER A 138 -4.42 14.98 11.05
N ASP A 139 -5.22 16.02 11.30
CA ASP A 139 -6.48 15.96 12.02
C ASP A 139 -7.66 15.48 11.13
N GLU A 140 -7.47 15.42 9.80
CA GLU A 140 -8.51 15.03 8.83
C GLU A 140 -8.50 13.53 8.50
N TYR A 141 -7.45 12.77 8.82
CA TYR A 141 -7.36 11.34 8.49
C TYR A 141 -8.24 10.49 9.41
N VAL A 142 -9.36 9.99 8.87
CA VAL A 142 -10.37 9.25 9.65
C VAL A 142 -10.36 7.76 9.28
N ALA A 143 -9.92 6.95 10.25
CA ALA A 143 -9.97 5.49 10.30
C ALA A 143 -9.10 4.71 9.30
N GLU A 144 -8.57 3.59 9.79
CA GLU A 144 -7.81 2.61 9.01
C GLU A 144 -8.74 1.89 8.01
N CYS A 145 -8.43 1.99 6.71
CA CYS A 145 -9.13 1.23 5.69
C CYS A 145 -8.38 -0.08 5.41
N SER A 146 -8.98 -1.22 5.77
CA SER A 146 -8.44 -2.54 5.43
C SER A 146 -9.17 -3.14 4.22
N ILE A 147 -8.48 -3.17 3.08
CA ILE A 147 -8.74 -3.93 1.82
C ILE A 147 -10.09 -3.71 1.10
N MET A 148 -11.14 -3.18 1.72
CA MET A 148 -12.42 -2.89 1.07
C MET A 148 -13.03 -1.58 1.58
N CYS A 149 -12.54 -0.43 1.09
CA CYS A 149 -13.34 0.80 1.10
C CYS A 149 -14.38 0.75 -0.03
N LEU A 150 -15.17 -0.33 -0.09
CA LEU A 150 -16.34 -0.39 -0.96
C LEU A 150 -17.44 0.47 -0.32
N GLY A 151 -17.42 1.77 -0.64
CA GLY A 151 -18.59 2.63 -0.65
C GLY A 151 -19.30 2.87 0.68
N PHE A 152 -18.61 3.42 1.68
CA PHE A 152 -19.31 4.08 2.78
C PHE A 152 -18.88 5.54 2.93
N PRO A 153 -19.83 6.50 2.85
CA PRO A 153 -19.64 7.78 3.53
C PRO A 153 -19.67 7.46 5.03
N MET A 154 -18.56 7.67 5.73
CA MET A 154 -18.60 7.66 7.18
C MET A 154 -19.29 8.95 7.62
N GLN A 155 -20.50 8.80 8.16
CA GLN A 155 -21.21 9.86 8.88
C GLN A 155 -20.45 10.26 10.13
#